data_AF-A0A6B3NDK9-F1
#
_entry.id   AF-A0A6B3NDK9-F1
#
_cell.length_a   1.000
_cell.length_b   1.000
_cell.length_c   1.000
_cell.angle_alpha   90.00
_cell.angle_beta   90.00
_cell.angle_gamma   90.00
#
_symmetry.space_group_name_H-M   'P 1'
#
loop_
_entity.id
_entity.type
_entity.pdbx_description
1 polymer ?
#
loop_
_entity_poly.entity_id
_entity_poly.type
_entity_poly.pdbx_seq_one_letter_code
_entity_poly.pdbx_strand_id
1 'polypeptide(L)'
;MLASFVMAWELSRFYDAIAVFDPKTGDRGLDRYVITLSHTQDYQVGDTIDVERDHYQTVKVVLCGPPNTGKTVFRDGLKEAIFNRVDAPKDFYVISGCPDGDGCWFSETAQRHPELAQQLKKEYKAKFTPEFAAAKARDIEINKNSLLLFDVGGKMSRENELIMSEATHGVILAKSELEVAQWQAFCQKLNLPVIAIIYSNLEAETDEIQTELPQLRGTVHRLKRGEPVGNRPLIQVLAKRLVELACI
;
A
#
# COMPACT_ATOMS: atom_id res chain seq x y z
N MET A 1 18.50 -19.47 -12.39
CA MET A 1 18.15 -18.39 -13.35
C MET A 1 17.15 -17.48 -12.64
N LEU A 2 17.41 -16.18 -12.49
CA LEU A 2 16.46 -15.29 -11.82
C LEU A 2 15.19 -15.17 -12.69
N ALA A 3 14.02 -15.07 -12.05
CA ALA A 3 12.74 -14.95 -12.76
C ALA A 3 12.72 -13.78 -13.76
N SER A 4 13.43 -12.69 -13.45
CA SER A 4 13.61 -11.54 -14.34
C SER A 4 14.25 -11.90 -15.68
N PHE A 5 15.25 -12.78 -15.71
CA PHE A 5 15.90 -13.21 -16.97
C PHE A 5 15.00 -14.14 -17.80
N VAL A 6 14.21 -14.98 -17.15
CA VAL A 6 13.23 -15.83 -17.84
C VAL A 6 12.14 -14.97 -18.47
N MET A 7 11.61 -13.99 -17.73
CA MET A 7 10.64 -13.03 -18.27
C MET A 7 11.23 -12.21 -19.41
N ALA A 8 12.46 -11.70 -19.26
CA ALA A 8 13.13 -10.94 -20.33
C ALA A 8 13.32 -11.81 -21.59
N TRP A 9 13.68 -13.09 -21.43
CA TRP A 9 13.82 -14.00 -22.56
C TRP A 9 12.49 -14.28 -23.27
N GLU A 10 11.41 -14.58 -22.54
CA GLU A 10 10.08 -14.79 -23.14
C GLU A 10 9.58 -13.53 -23.86
N LEU A 11 9.80 -12.36 -23.27
CA LEU A 11 9.38 -11.07 -23.83
C LEU A 11 10.25 -10.63 -25.01
N SER A 12 11.49 -11.12 -25.13
CA SER A 12 12.43 -10.69 -26.19
C SER A 12 11.92 -10.88 -27.61
N ARG A 13 10.97 -11.81 -27.80
CA ARG A 13 10.37 -12.09 -29.11
C ARG A 13 9.39 -11.01 -29.56
N PHE A 14 8.97 -10.12 -28.66
CA PHE A 14 7.96 -9.09 -28.89
C PHE A 14 8.53 -7.67 -28.91
N TYR A 15 9.77 -7.47 -28.45
CA TYR A 15 10.37 -6.15 -28.29
C TYR A 15 11.78 -6.12 -28.89
N ASP A 16 12.12 -5.01 -29.56
CA ASP A 16 13.44 -4.84 -30.17
C ASP A 16 14.55 -4.69 -29.13
N ALA A 17 14.24 -4.22 -27.92
CA ALA A 17 15.17 -4.16 -26.80
C ALA A 17 14.42 -4.29 -25.46
N ILE A 18 15.09 -4.84 -24.45
CA ILE A 18 14.59 -4.96 -23.08
C ILE A 18 15.60 -4.37 -22.11
N ALA A 19 15.16 -3.32 -21.40
CA ALA A 19 15.89 -2.67 -20.34
C ALA A 19 15.42 -3.20 -18.97
N VAL A 20 16.36 -3.47 -18.07
CA VAL A 20 16.06 -3.91 -16.70
C VAL A 20 16.53 -2.83 -15.72
N PHE A 21 15.65 -2.44 -14.82
CA PHE A 21 15.96 -1.47 -13.77
C PHE A 21 17.08 -1.99 -12.85
N ASP A 22 18.11 -1.19 -12.63
CA ASP A 22 19.16 -1.46 -11.65
C ASP A 22 19.10 -0.41 -10.52
N PRO A 23 18.58 -0.78 -9.33
CA PRO A 23 18.43 0.15 -8.21
C PRO A 23 19.77 0.59 -7.59
N LYS A 24 20.91 0.03 -7.99
CA LYS A 24 22.24 0.39 -7.47
C LYS A 24 22.98 1.41 -8.32
N THR A 25 22.56 1.63 -9.56
CA THR A 25 23.29 2.46 -10.52
C THR A 25 22.60 3.79 -10.84
N GLY A 26 21.36 3.99 -10.38
CA GLY A 26 20.65 5.26 -10.45
C GLY A 26 21.12 6.26 -9.39
N ASP A 27 21.23 7.53 -9.77
CA ASP A 27 21.40 8.64 -8.84
C ASP A 27 20.05 9.02 -8.20
N ARG A 28 20.06 9.86 -7.15
CA ARG A 28 18.81 10.28 -6.49
C ARG A 28 17.85 10.90 -7.51
N GLY A 29 16.70 10.24 -7.69
CA GLY A 29 15.62 10.68 -8.56
C GLY A 29 15.85 10.44 -10.05
N LEU A 30 16.80 9.58 -10.38
CA LEU A 30 17.05 9.11 -11.73
C LEU A 30 17.07 7.58 -11.69
N ASP A 31 16.06 6.97 -12.32
CA ASP A 31 16.05 5.53 -12.46
C ASP A 31 16.93 5.14 -13.64
N ARG A 32 17.95 4.33 -13.37
CA ARG A 32 18.80 3.79 -14.41
C ARG A 32 18.36 2.39 -14.78
N TYR A 33 18.08 2.19 -16.06
CA TYR A 33 17.81 0.89 -16.66
C TYR A 33 18.99 0.50 -17.53
N VAL A 34 19.38 -0.78 -17.47
CA VAL A 34 20.45 -1.31 -18.32
C VAL A 34 19.82 -2.18 -19.40
N ILE A 35 20.18 -1.98 -20.66
CA ILE A 35 19.78 -2.86 -21.75
C ILE A 35 20.39 -4.24 -21.53
N THR A 36 19.54 -5.24 -21.37
CA THR A 36 19.97 -6.63 -21.11
C THR A 36 19.78 -7.54 -22.32
N LEU A 37 18.87 -7.19 -23.22
CA LEU A 37 18.63 -7.87 -24.49
C LEU A 37 18.35 -6.82 -25.56
N SER A 38 18.89 -7.02 -26.75
CA SER A 38 18.61 -6.18 -27.91
C SER A 38 18.69 -6.95 -29.22
N HIS A 39 17.81 -6.59 -30.14
CA HIS A 39 17.71 -7.03 -31.53
C HIS A 39 17.84 -5.85 -32.50
N THR A 40 18.06 -4.63 -31.99
CA THR A 40 18.24 -3.40 -32.78
C THR A 40 19.65 -2.83 -32.62
N GLN A 41 20.06 -1.98 -33.57
CA GLN A 41 21.30 -1.22 -33.48
C GLN A 41 21.16 0.03 -32.59
N ASP A 42 19.93 0.52 -32.39
CA ASP A 42 19.66 1.77 -31.67
C ASP A 42 19.90 1.66 -30.16
N TYR A 43 19.89 0.44 -29.62
CA TYR A 43 20.14 0.13 -28.22
C TYR A 43 21.07 -1.07 -28.14
N GLN A 44 22.26 -0.93 -27.59
CA GLN A 44 23.21 -2.02 -27.41
C GLN A 44 23.11 -2.61 -26.00
N VAL A 45 23.39 -3.91 -25.87
CA VAL A 45 23.45 -4.55 -24.55
C VAL A 45 24.52 -3.87 -23.70
N GLY A 46 24.14 -3.43 -22.50
CA GLY A 46 24.98 -2.65 -21.60
C GLY A 46 24.71 -1.14 -21.64
N ASP A 47 23.99 -0.63 -22.64
CA ASP A 47 23.56 0.77 -22.67
C ASP A 47 22.67 1.08 -21.46
N THR A 48 22.74 2.33 -20.99
CA THR A 48 21.94 2.82 -19.88
C THR A 48 20.86 3.79 -20.37
N ILE A 49 19.62 3.55 -19.98
CA ILE A 49 18.51 4.48 -20.15
C ILE A 49 18.22 5.10 -18.79
N ASP A 50 18.36 6.41 -18.73
CA ASP A 50 18.03 7.19 -17.55
C ASP A 50 16.60 7.71 -17.71
N VAL A 51 15.76 7.39 -16.74
CA VAL A 51 14.40 7.90 -16.64
C VAL A 51 14.37 8.90 -15.49
N GLU A 52 14.22 10.17 -15.83
CA GLU A 52 13.99 11.22 -14.84
C GLU A 52 12.68 10.92 -14.10
N ARG A 53 12.76 10.82 -12.78
CA ARG A 53 11.57 10.82 -11.94
C ARG A 53 11.32 12.24 -11.45
N ASP A 54 10.13 12.76 -11.72
CA ASP A 54 9.61 13.90 -10.99
C ASP A 54 9.74 13.60 -9.49
N HIS A 55 10.44 14.47 -8.77
CA HIS A 55 10.64 14.33 -7.33
C HIS A 55 9.35 14.75 -6.61
N TYR A 56 8.32 13.90 -6.66
CA TYR A 56 7.18 14.07 -5.78
C TYR A 56 7.62 13.80 -4.34
N GLN A 57 7.13 14.62 -3.41
CA GLN A 57 7.25 14.32 -1.99
C GLN A 57 6.60 12.94 -1.76
N THR A 58 7.40 11.96 -1.34
CA THR A 58 6.90 10.60 -1.14
C THR A 58 5.95 10.58 0.06
N VAL A 59 4.65 10.48 -0.21
CA VAL A 59 3.62 10.36 0.83
C VAL A 59 3.44 8.87 1.17
N LYS A 60 3.88 8.50 2.37
CA LYS A 60 3.76 7.14 2.92
C LYS A 60 2.68 7.12 3.99
N VAL A 61 1.56 6.46 3.70
CA VAL A 61 0.37 6.44 4.56
C VAL A 61 0.22 5.06 5.17
N VAL A 62 0.19 4.99 6.50
CA VAL A 62 -0.10 3.75 7.22
C VAL A 62 -1.57 3.67 7.63
N LEU A 63 -2.18 2.53 7.33
CA LEU A 63 -3.48 2.11 7.88
C LEU A 63 -3.23 1.33 9.17
N CYS A 64 -3.52 1.98 10.30
CA CYS A 64 -3.34 1.40 11.63
C CYS A 64 -4.67 1.25 12.36
N GLY A 65 -4.71 0.39 13.38
CA GLY A 65 -5.95 0.10 14.09
C GLY A 65 -6.01 -1.29 14.72
N PRO A 66 -6.95 -1.55 15.64
CA PRO A 66 -7.12 -2.83 16.33
C PRO A 66 -7.33 -4.01 15.38
N PRO A 67 -7.17 -5.27 15.84
CA PRO A 67 -7.50 -6.42 15.02
C PRO A 67 -9.00 -6.43 14.68
N ASN A 68 -9.37 -7.06 13.56
CA ASN A 68 -10.77 -7.28 13.16
C ASN A 68 -11.60 -5.98 13.00
N THR A 69 -10.98 -4.88 12.60
CA THR A 69 -11.66 -3.62 12.18
C THR A 69 -11.81 -3.50 10.66
N GLY A 70 -11.54 -4.57 9.92
CA GLY A 70 -11.68 -4.56 8.46
C GLY A 70 -10.55 -3.85 7.70
N LYS A 71 -9.39 -3.57 8.32
CA LYS A 71 -8.23 -2.90 7.69
C LYS A 71 -7.89 -3.40 6.29
N THR A 72 -7.81 -4.71 6.09
CA THR A 72 -7.49 -5.30 4.77
C THR A 72 -8.57 -4.98 3.74
N VAL A 73 -9.85 -5.09 4.10
CA VAL A 73 -10.98 -4.76 3.20
C VAL A 73 -10.98 -3.27 2.88
N PHE A 74 -10.74 -2.42 3.88
CA PHE A 74 -10.64 -0.98 3.71
C PHE A 74 -9.46 -0.59 2.82
N ARG A 75 -8.28 -1.19 3.03
CA ARG A 75 -7.09 -1.00 2.18
C ARG A 75 -7.39 -1.35 0.73
N ASP A 76 -8.03 -2.50 0.50
CA ASP A 76 -8.29 -2.98 -0.85
C ASP A 76 -9.33 -2.11 -1.58
N GLY A 77 -10.36 -1.64 -0.87
CA GLY A 77 -11.30 -0.67 -1.43
C GLY A 77 -10.69 0.70 -1.65
N LEU A 78 -9.82 1.17 -0.75
CA LEU A 78 -9.09 2.42 -0.92
C LEU A 78 -8.11 2.35 -2.09
N LYS A 79 -7.44 1.20 -2.27
CA LYS A 79 -6.60 0.90 -3.43
C LYS A 79 -7.41 1.00 -4.72
N GLU A 80 -8.56 0.33 -4.80
CA GLU A 80 -9.46 0.40 -5.97
C GLU A 80 -9.92 1.84 -6.23
N ALA A 81 -10.32 2.56 -5.18
CA ALA A 81 -10.77 3.95 -5.27
C ALA A 81 -9.67 4.86 -5.82
N ILE A 82 -8.41 4.72 -5.39
CA ILE A 82 -7.28 5.51 -5.89
C ILE A 82 -6.96 5.15 -7.35
N PHE A 83 -6.91 3.85 -7.71
CA PHE A 83 -6.61 3.45 -9.09
C PHE A 83 -7.65 3.93 -10.11
N ASN A 84 -8.91 4.05 -9.71
CA ASN A 84 -9.98 4.51 -10.58
C ASN A 84 -10.01 6.04 -10.78
N ARG A 85 -9.12 6.78 -10.10
CA ARG A 85 -9.04 8.24 -10.24
C ARG A 85 -8.09 8.63 -11.36
N VAL A 86 -8.50 9.64 -12.13
CA VAL A 86 -7.70 10.20 -13.24
C VAL A 86 -6.51 11.03 -12.73
N ASP A 87 -6.65 11.64 -11.56
CA ASP A 87 -5.65 12.50 -10.92
C ASP A 87 -4.68 11.73 -10.00
N ALA A 88 -4.81 10.41 -9.88
CA ALA A 88 -3.93 9.62 -9.03
C ALA A 88 -2.50 9.52 -9.62
N PRO A 89 -1.45 9.51 -8.78
CA PRO A 89 -0.10 9.25 -9.23
C PRO A 89 0.00 7.89 -9.91
N LYS A 90 0.59 7.85 -11.11
CA LYS A 90 0.74 6.62 -11.91
C LYS A 90 1.57 5.54 -11.21
N ASP A 91 2.43 5.97 -10.30
CA ASP A 91 3.28 5.11 -9.50
C ASP A 91 2.67 4.76 -8.13
N PHE A 92 1.38 5.02 -7.87
CA PHE A 92 0.73 4.60 -6.63
C PHE A 92 0.98 3.12 -6.30
N TYR A 93 1.42 2.83 -5.07
CA TYR A 93 1.75 1.47 -4.64
C TYR A 93 1.16 1.10 -3.28
N VAL A 94 0.93 -0.20 -3.08
CA VAL A 94 0.36 -0.74 -1.84
C VAL A 94 1.23 -1.88 -1.30
N ILE A 95 1.60 -1.81 -0.02
CA ILE A 95 2.36 -2.87 0.67
C ILE A 95 1.51 -3.48 1.80
N SER A 96 1.50 -4.81 1.89
CA SER A 96 0.96 -5.51 3.06
C SER A 96 2.05 -5.65 4.12
N GLY A 97 1.92 -4.94 5.23
CA GLY A 97 2.90 -4.93 6.33
C GLY A 97 2.66 -5.98 7.41
N CYS A 98 1.64 -6.84 7.25
CA CYS A 98 1.33 -7.89 8.23
C CYS A 98 1.43 -9.30 7.61
N PRO A 99 2.14 -10.26 8.24
CA PRO A 99 2.28 -11.63 7.74
C PRO A 99 1.04 -12.51 8.06
N ASP A 100 -0.16 -11.94 7.95
CA ASP A 100 -1.42 -12.60 8.34
C ASP A 100 -1.92 -13.64 7.32
N GLY A 101 -1.12 -13.94 6.29
CA GLY A 101 -1.50 -14.79 5.15
C GLY A 101 -2.42 -14.09 4.15
N ASP A 102 -2.80 -12.83 4.41
CA ASP A 102 -3.59 -11.99 3.52
C ASP A 102 -2.66 -11.15 2.64
N GLY A 103 -2.32 -11.67 1.45
CA GLY A 103 -1.62 -10.91 0.42
C GLY A 103 -2.57 -10.05 -0.42
N CYS A 104 -2.02 -9.29 -1.39
CA CYS A 104 -2.83 -8.56 -2.39
C CYS A 104 -3.76 -9.48 -3.21
N TRP A 105 -3.47 -10.78 -3.27
CA TRP A 105 -4.27 -11.80 -3.95
C TRP A 105 -5.55 -12.20 -3.20
N PHE A 106 -5.59 -12.00 -1.88
CA PHE A 106 -6.62 -12.59 -1.03
C PHE A 106 -8.02 -12.06 -1.37
N SER A 107 -8.18 -10.75 -1.58
CA SER A 107 -9.51 -10.17 -1.83
C SER A 107 -10.10 -10.63 -3.15
N GLU A 108 -9.34 -10.60 -4.24
CA GLU A 108 -9.80 -11.07 -5.55
C GLU A 108 -10.12 -12.57 -5.53
N THR A 109 -9.27 -13.36 -4.87
CA THR A 109 -9.52 -14.79 -4.72
C THR A 109 -10.70 -15.06 -3.81
N ALA A 110 -10.91 -14.27 -2.76
CA ALA A 110 -12.07 -14.43 -1.87
C ALA A 110 -13.40 -14.07 -2.55
N GLN A 111 -13.38 -13.13 -3.50
CA GLN A 111 -14.56 -12.78 -4.32
C GLN A 111 -14.94 -13.93 -5.26
N ARG A 112 -13.96 -14.56 -5.93
CA ARG A 112 -14.22 -15.60 -6.94
C ARG A 112 -14.26 -17.02 -6.38
N HIS A 113 -13.43 -17.30 -5.38
CA HIS A 113 -13.15 -18.62 -4.81
C HIS A 113 -12.93 -18.55 -3.27
N PRO A 114 -13.99 -18.30 -2.49
CA PRO A 114 -13.88 -18.02 -1.05
C PRO A 114 -13.24 -19.15 -0.23
N GLU A 115 -13.52 -20.41 -0.55
CA GLU A 115 -12.95 -21.57 0.15
C GLU A 115 -11.44 -21.71 -0.09
N LEU A 116 -11.01 -21.54 -1.35
CA LEU A 116 -9.61 -21.57 -1.74
C LEU A 116 -8.83 -20.42 -1.08
N ALA A 117 -9.41 -19.22 -1.03
CA ALA A 117 -8.79 -18.08 -0.36
C ALA A 117 -8.53 -18.37 1.12
N GLN A 118 -9.49 -18.99 1.82
CA GLN A 118 -9.32 -19.37 3.23
C GLN A 118 -8.25 -20.44 3.43
N GLN A 119 -8.18 -21.42 2.54
CA GLN A 119 -7.15 -22.46 2.60
C GLN A 119 -5.75 -21.85 2.44
N LEU A 120 -5.53 -21.12 1.34
CA LEU A 120 -4.23 -20.50 1.05
C LEU A 120 -3.82 -19.54 2.17
N LYS A 121 -4.76 -18.77 2.74
CA LYS A 121 -4.47 -17.89 3.87
C LYS A 121 -3.89 -18.65 5.06
N LYS A 122 -4.46 -19.82 5.39
CA LYS A 122 -3.96 -20.65 6.50
C LYS A 122 -2.55 -21.16 6.20
N GLU A 123 -2.28 -21.53 4.96
CA GLU A 123 -0.98 -22.03 4.51
C GLU A 123 0.10 -20.94 4.51
N TYR A 124 -0.23 -19.71 4.09
CA TYR A 124 0.72 -18.59 3.99
C TYR A 124 0.81 -17.72 5.24
N LYS A 125 0.06 -18.03 6.30
CA LYS A 125 0.14 -17.30 7.56
C LYS A 125 1.50 -17.56 8.22
N ALA A 126 2.32 -16.52 8.35
CA ALA A 126 3.64 -16.61 8.95
C ALA A 126 3.68 -15.94 10.32
N LYS A 127 4.76 -16.21 11.07
CA LYS A 127 5.01 -15.52 12.35
C LYS A 127 5.47 -14.10 12.06
N PHE A 128 5.00 -13.16 12.86
CA PHE A 128 5.50 -11.80 12.85
C PHE A 128 6.82 -11.76 13.63
N THR A 129 7.94 -11.83 12.91
CA THR A 129 9.28 -11.79 13.50
C THR A 129 9.91 -10.40 13.37
N PRO A 130 10.90 -10.05 14.22
CA PRO A 130 11.65 -8.80 14.07
C PRO A 130 12.32 -8.64 12.71
N GLU A 131 12.81 -9.73 12.11
CA GLU A 131 13.45 -9.72 10.79
C GLU A 131 12.44 -9.39 9.69
N PHE A 132 11.22 -9.92 9.79
CA PHE A 132 10.13 -9.56 8.89
C PHE A 132 9.81 -8.06 9.00
N ALA A 133 9.72 -7.55 10.23
CA ALA A 133 9.46 -6.13 10.47
C ALA A 133 10.57 -5.23 9.90
N ALA A 134 11.83 -5.60 10.10
CA ALA A 134 12.98 -4.88 9.57
C ALA A 134 13.04 -4.92 8.04
N ALA A 135 12.71 -6.05 7.42
CA ALA A 135 12.62 -6.17 5.97
C ALA A 135 11.47 -5.29 5.43
N LYS A 136 10.30 -5.30 6.06
CA LYS A 136 9.17 -4.43 5.66
C LYS A 136 9.47 -2.95 5.85
N ALA A 137 10.06 -2.56 6.97
CA ALA A 137 10.49 -1.18 7.20
C ALA A 137 11.45 -0.72 6.10
N ARG A 138 12.45 -1.55 5.77
CA ARG A 138 13.37 -1.28 4.66
C ARG A 138 12.64 -1.13 3.32
N ASP A 139 11.70 -2.02 3.00
CA ASP A 139 10.93 -1.93 1.75
C ASP A 139 10.13 -0.63 1.68
N ILE A 140 9.56 -0.17 2.79
CA ILE A 140 8.84 1.10 2.88
C ILE A 140 9.81 2.28 2.77
N GLU A 141 10.96 2.23 3.45
CA GLU A 141 12.01 3.26 3.43
C GLU A 141 12.52 3.53 2.01
N ILE A 142 12.90 2.46 1.29
CA ILE A 142 13.50 2.54 -0.05
C ILE A 142 12.46 2.89 -1.12
N ASN A 143 11.17 2.64 -0.87
CA ASN A 143 10.12 2.98 -1.83
C ASN A 143 10.05 4.50 -2.05
N LYS A 144 10.10 4.90 -3.33
CA LYS A 144 10.12 6.29 -3.79
C LYS A 144 8.89 6.66 -4.61
N ASN A 145 7.81 5.89 -4.47
CA ASN A 145 6.60 6.13 -5.20
C ASN A 145 5.89 7.36 -4.62
N SER A 146 5.26 8.19 -5.44
CA SER A 146 4.63 9.45 -5.01
C SER A 146 3.62 9.23 -3.88
N LEU A 147 2.85 8.15 -3.96
CA LEU A 147 1.92 7.71 -2.92
C LEU A 147 2.12 6.23 -2.62
N LEU A 148 2.43 5.93 -1.35
CA LEU A 148 2.55 4.59 -0.82
C LEU A 148 1.51 4.38 0.29
N LEU A 149 0.65 3.38 0.12
CA LEU A 149 -0.30 2.95 1.15
C LEU A 149 0.15 1.61 1.74
N PHE A 150 0.17 1.48 3.06
CA PHE A 150 0.46 0.19 3.68
C PHE A 150 -0.35 -0.04 4.94
N ASP A 151 -0.65 -1.30 5.26
CA ASP A 151 -1.32 -1.68 6.49
C ASP A 151 -0.38 -2.41 7.45
N VAL A 152 -0.64 -2.25 8.75
CA VAL A 152 0.13 -2.90 9.82
C VAL A 152 -0.74 -3.85 10.64
N GLY A 153 -0.09 -4.71 11.42
CA GLY A 153 -0.78 -5.65 12.29
C GLY A 153 -1.68 -4.94 13.32
N GLY A 154 -2.67 -5.66 13.86
CA GLY A 154 -3.64 -5.07 14.80
C GLY A 154 -3.14 -4.74 16.20
N LYS A 155 -1.84 -4.89 16.49
CA LYS A 155 -1.27 -4.74 17.84
C LYS A 155 -0.26 -3.59 17.87
N MET A 156 -0.20 -2.80 18.93
CA MET A 156 0.87 -1.81 19.15
C MET A 156 2.14 -2.52 19.62
N SER A 157 2.78 -3.28 18.74
CA SER A 157 4.02 -4.02 19.03
C SER A 157 5.26 -3.26 18.56
N ARG A 158 6.45 -3.68 19.04
CA ARG A 158 7.73 -3.10 18.63
C ARG A 158 8.00 -3.29 17.13
N GLU A 159 7.53 -4.38 16.55
CA GLU A 159 7.61 -4.66 15.12
C GLU A 159 6.79 -3.64 14.32
N ASN A 160 5.55 -3.37 14.74
CA ASN A 160 4.73 -2.35 14.11
C ASN A 160 5.28 -0.95 14.33
N GLU A 161 5.91 -0.68 15.48
CA GLU A 161 6.63 0.58 15.74
C GLU A 161 7.72 0.82 14.68
N LEU A 162 8.51 -0.21 14.39
CA LEU A 162 9.58 -0.17 13.39
C LEU A 162 9.05 0.02 11.96
N ILE A 163 7.91 -0.58 11.62
CA ILE A 163 7.31 -0.41 10.28
C ILE A 163 6.67 0.99 10.15
N MET A 164 6.02 1.47 11.21
CA MET A 164 5.33 2.75 11.23
C MET A 164 6.26 3.96 11.30
N SER A 165 7.50 3.80 11.79
CA SER A 165 8.48 4.89 11.80
C SER A 165 8.82 5.42 10.40
N GLU A 166 8.62 4.60 9.38
CA GLU A 166 8.85 4.96 7.98
C GLU A 166 7.64 5.65 7.33
N ALA A 167 6.52 5.77 8.05
CA ALA A 167 5.32 6.45 7.58
C ALA A 167 5.47 7.98 7.68
N THR A 168 4.79 8.69 6.78
CA THR A 168 4.63 10.15 6.84
C THR A 168 3.28 10.57 7.42
N HIS A 169 2.23 9.76 7.23
CA HIS A 169 0.88 10.04 7.68
C HIS A 169 0.19 8.77 8.19
N GLY A 170 -0.72 8.92 9.15
CA GLY A 170 -1.52 7.84 9.72
C GLY A 170 -3.01 7.95 9.40
N VAL A 171 -3.64 6.83 9.13
CA VAL A 171 -5.10 6.67 9.09
C VAL A 171 -5.50 5.62 10.11
N ILE A 172 -6.32 6.00 11.08
CA ILE A 172 -6.75 5.11 12.16
C ILE A 172 -8.09 4.49 11.80
N LEU A 173 -8.19 3.16 11.88
CA LEU A 173 -9.44 2.42 11.85
C LEU A 173 -9.74 1.84 13.23
N ALA A 174 -10.86 2.20 13.84
CA ALA A 174 -11.22 1.77 15.19
C ALA A 174 -12.70 1.40 15.32
N LYS A 175 -13.11 0.78 16.42
CA LYS A 175 -14.52 0.53 16.77
C LYS A 175 -15.02 1.45 17.88
N SER A 176 -14.11 2.08 18.63
CA SER A 176 -14.44 2.95 19.75
C SER A 176 -13.46 4.11 19.91
N GLU A 177 -13.90 5.19 20.56
CA GLU A 177 -13.05 6.33 20.91
C GLU A 177 -11.84 5.93 21.77
N LEU A 178 -11.99 4.92 22.63
CA LEU A 178 -10.88 4.44 23.46
C LEU A 178 -9.75 3.87 22.59
N GLU A 179 -10.10 3.07 21.59
CA GLU A 179 -9.14 2.52 20.63
C GLU A 179 -8.51 3.64 19.78
N VAL A 180 -9.30 4.64 19.38
CA VAL A 180 -8.79 5.82 18.68
C VAL A 180 -7.74 6.53 19.52
N ALA A 181 -8.04 6.82 20.79
CA ALA A 181 -7.11 7.50 21.68
C ALA A 181 -5.79 6.73 21.86
N GLN A 182 -5.86 5.39 21.99
CA GLN A 182 -4.68 4.53 22.07
C GLN A 182 -3.81 4.61 20.81
N TRP A 183 -4.44 4.48 19.63
CA TRP A 183 -3.72 4.55 18.36
C TRP A 183 -3.21 5.95 18.03
N GLN A 184 -3.93 6.99 18.43
CA GLN A 184 -3.47 8.38 18.32
C GLN A 184 -2.22 8.61 19.17
N ALA A 185 -2.20 8.15 20.42
CA ALA A 185 -1.02 8.23 21.28
C ALA A 185 0.17 7.48 20.68
N PHE A 186 -0.08 6.31 20.08
CA PHE A 186 0.95 5.54 19.39
C PHE A 186 1.51 6.26 18.15
N CYS A 187 0.64 6.87 17.33
CA CYS A 187 1.07 7.70 16.19
C CYS A 187 1.84 8.94 16.66
N GLN A 188 1.39 9.59 17.74
CA GLN A 188 2.04 10.76 18.32
C GLN A 188 3.45 10.44 18.83
N LYS A 189 3.66 9.26 19.45
CA LYS A 189 5.00 8.77 19.84
C LYS A 189 5.97 8.73 18.65
N LEU A 190 5.46 8.49 17.44
CA LEU A 190 6.22 8.38 16.20
C LEU A 190 6.25 9.69 15.39
N ASN A 191 5.75 10.79 15.95
CA ASN A 191 5.58 12.07 15.25
C ASN A 191 4.76 11.94 13.95
N LEU A 192 3.81 10.99 13.93
CA LEU A 192 3.02 10.67 12.76
C LEU A 192 1.70 11.48 12.77
N PRO A 193 1.52 12.47 11.89
CA PRO A 193 0.27 13.20 11.78
C PRO A 193 -0.86 12.27 11.31
N VAL A 194 -1.97 12.27 12.06
CA VAL A 194 -3.16 11.48 11.72
C VAL A 194 -4.09 12.31 10.84
N ILE A 195 -4.29 11.88 9.60
CA ILE A 195 -5.10 12.60 8.60
C ILE A 195 -6.56 12.17 8.56
N ALA A 196 -6.85 10.95 9.06
CA ALA A 196 -8.20 10.42 9.12
C ALA A 196 -8.41 9.44 10.28
N ILE A 197 -9.61 9.46 10.86
CA ILE A 197 -10.09 8.53 11.88
C ILE A 197 -11.40 7.93 11.41
N ILE A 198 -11.39 6.64 11.13
CA ILE A 198 -12.51 5.92 10.54
C ILE A 198 -13.04 4.88 11.54
N TYR A 199 -14.33 4.95 11.87
CA TYR A 199 -15.00 3.99 12.71
C TYR A 199 -15.54 2.84 11.88
N SER A 200 -15.08 1.62 12.12
CA SER A 200 -15.64 0.42 11.51
C SER A 200 -16.81 -0.06 12.35
N ASN A 201 -18.04 0.18 11.89
CA ASN A 201 -19.25 -0.30 12.55
C ASN A 201 -19.87 -1.48 11.77
N LEU A 202 -19.91 -2.66 12.38
CA LEU A 202 -20.50 -3.86 11.76
C LEU A 202 -22.04 -3.83 11.74
N GLU A 203 -22.66 -3.06 12.63
CA GLU A 203 -24.12 -2.99 12.77
C GLU A 203 -24.73 -1.90 11.91
N ALA A 204 -23.97 -0.82 11.65
CA ALA A 204 -24.39 0.27 10.78
C ALA A 204 -24.85 -0.23 9.40
N GLU A 205 -25.77 0.52 8.80
CA GLU A 205 -26.34 0.22 7.48
C GLU A 205 -25.86 1.17 6.40
N THR A 206 -25.33 2.33 6.78
CA THR A 206 -24.83 3.36 5.88
C THR A 206 -23.51 3.92 6.37
N ASP A 207 -22.71 4.44 5.43
CA ASP A 207 -21.52 5.21 5.76
C ASP A 207 -21.92 6.63 6.17
N GLU A 208 -21.23 7.18 7.17
CA GLU A 208 -21.47 8.55 7.64
C GLU A 208 -20.16 9.32 7.67
N ILE A 209 -20.15 10.50 7.07
CA ILE A 209 -19.03 11.45 7.20
C ILE A 209 -19.43 12.45 8.27
N GLN A 210 -18.72 12.43 9.40
CA GLN A 210 -18.98 13.32 10.53
C GLN A 210 -18.27 14.65 10.34
N THR A 211 -17.05 14.63 9.82
CA THR A 211 -16.22 15.82 9.63
C THR A 211 -15.20 15.57 8.54
N GLU A 212 -14.99 16.52 7.62
CA GLU A 212 -13.93 16.43 6.60
C GLU A 212 -12.68 17.22 6.98
N LEU A 213 -12.84 18.35 7.68
CA LEU A 213 -11.78 19.27 8.09
C LEU A 213 -11.84 19.59 9.59
N PRO A 214 -10.70 19.72 10.29
CA PRO A 214 -9.33 19.62 9.78
C PRO A 214 -8.85 18.18 9.56
N GLN A 215 -9.56 17.18 10.11
CA GLN A 215 -9.24 15.75 10.03
C GLN A 215 -10.49 15.00 9.59
N LEU A 216 -10.36 14.07 8.64
CA LEU A 216 -11.49 13.28 8.17
C LEU A 216 -11.94 12.34 9.29
N ARG A 217 -13.20 12.43 9.71
CA ARG A 217 -13.84 11.53 10.67
C ARG A 217 -15.14 11.00 10.10
N GLY A 218 -15.35 9.70 10.24
CA GLY A 218 -16.60 9.08 9.79
C GLY A 218 -16.68 7.60 10.10
N THR A 219 -17.84 7.03 9.82
CA THR A 219 -18.16 5.63 10.05
C THR A 219 -18.26 4.91 8.71
N VAL A 220 -17.62 3.75 8.60
CA VAL A 220 -17.82 2.81 7.50
C VAL A 220 -18.62 1.62 8.00
N HIS A 221 -19.74 1.34 7.33
CA HIS A 221 -20.59 0.21 7.66
C HIS A 221 -20.00 -1.11 7.15
N ARG A 222 -20.11 -2.19 7.91
CA ARG A 222 -19.96 -3.59 7.41
C ARG A 222 -18.82 -3.81 6.42
N LEU A 223 -17.58 -3.75 6.90
CA LEU A 223 -16.41 -4.15 6.09
C LEU A 223 -16.31 -5.69 6.01
N LYS A 224 -17.08 -6.29 5.10
CA LYS A 224 -17.04 -7.74 4.83
C LYS A 224 -16.06 -8.05 3.70
N ARG A 225 -15.34 -9.15 3.85
CA ARG A 225 -14.42 -9.65 2.81
C ARG A 225 -15.23 -10.07 1.59
N GLY A 226 -14.76 -9.70 0.40
CA GLY A 226 -15.43 -10.01 -0.87
C GLY A 226 -16.46 -8.98 -1.33
N GLU A 227 -16.75 -7.94 -0.55
CA GLU A 227 -17.62 -6.85 -1.00
C GLU A 227 -16.80 -5.73 -1.67
N PRO A 228 -17.24 -5.18 -2.82
CA PRO A 228 -16.63 -4.01 -3.40
C PRO A 228 -16.98 -2.78 -2.56
N VAL A 229 -16.00 -2.26 -1.82
CA VAL A 229 -16.18 -1.09 -0.94
C VAL A 229 -15.56 0.19 -1.52
N GLY A 230 -14.86 0.11 -2.66
CA GLY A 230 -14.15 1.25 -3.25
C GLY A 230 -15.06 2.44 -3.61
N ASN A 231 -16.30 2.18 -4.02
CA ASN A 231 -17.25 3.24 -4.41
C ASN A 231 -17.94 3.94 -3.23
N ARG A 232 -17.60 3.59 -1.99
CA ARG A 232 -18.25 4.15 -0.82
C ARG A 232 -17.84 5.62 -0.60
N PRO A 233 -18.77 6.51 -0.19
CA PRO A 233 -18.50 7.95 -0.10
C PRO A 233 -17.28 8.30 0.76
N LEU A 234 -17.16 7.68 1.94
CA LEU A 234 -16.05 7.94 2.85
C LEU A 234 -14.70 7.49 2.27
N ILE A 235 -14.68 6.34 1.58
CA ILE A 235 -13.47 5.84 0.92
C ILE A 235 -13.07 6.75 -0.24
N GLN A 236 -14.05 7.25 -1.01
CA GLN A 236 -13.81 8.18 -2.10
C GLN A 236 -13.24 9.53 -1.62
N VAL A 237 -13.78 10.07 -0.51
CA VAL A 237 -13.26 11.30 0.11
C VAL A 237 -11.84 11.09 0.63
N LEU A 238 -11.56 9.96 1.29
CA LEU A 238 -10.20 9.65 1.74
C LEU A 238 -9.25 9.47 0.55
N ALA A 239 -9.65 8.75 -0.50
CA ALA A 239 -8.84 8.55 -1.71
C ALA A 239 -8.45 9.89 -2.34
N LYS A 240 -9.42 10.81 -2.50
CA LYS A 240 -9.18 12.16 -2.99
C LYS A 240 -8.14 12.89 -2.13
N ARG A 241 -8.29 12.86 -0.80
CA ARG A 241 -7.37 13.52 0.12
C ARG A 241 -5.95 12.96 0.07
N LEU A 242 -5.80 11.64 -0.10
CA LEU A 242 -4.49 11.01 -0.22
C LEU A 242 -3.79 11.41 -1.53
N VAL A 243 -4.54 11.50 -2.63
CA VAL A 243 -4.04 11.97 -3.93
C VAL A 243 -3.64 13.44 -3.83
N GLU A 244 -4.48 14.30 -3.27
CA GLU A 244 -4.17 15.72 -3.06
C GLU A 244 -2.90 15.91 -2.22
N LEU A 245 -2.70 15.10 -1.17
CA LEU A 245 -1.48 15.13 -0.36
C LEU A 245 -0.22 14.74 -1.15
N ALA A 246 -0.33 13.82 -2.11
CA ALA A 246 0.80 13.36 -2.92
C ALA A 246 1.13 14.27 -4.11
N CYS A 247 0.23 15.19 -4.46
CA CYS A 247 0.40 16.14 -5.56
C CYS A 247 0.89 17.53 -5.11
N ILE A 248 1.11 17.74 -3.81
CA ILE A 248 1.70 18.95 -3.21
C ILE A 248 3.22 18.80 -3.19
#